data_AF-A0A7W7MBZ2-F1
#
_entry.id   AF-A0A7W7MBZ2-F1
#
_cell.length_a   1.000
_cell.length_b   1.000
_cell.length_c   1.000
_cell.angle_alpha   90.00
_cell.angle_beta   90.00
_cell.angle_gamma   90.00
#
_symmetry.space_group_name_H-M   'P 1'
#
loop_
_entity.id
_entity.type
_entity.pdbx_description
1 polymer ?
#
loop_
_entity_poly.entity_id
_entity_poly.type
_entity_poly.pdbx_seq_one_letter_code
_entity_poly.pdbx_strand_id
1 'polypeptide(L)'
;MPYEWDDWALAALLGIEQFEVRQALEARRRWPRRAVSATGVPVLTVWSRTAAGRPLIVAVYHTAGLTWKIIGAREMADKELIEFSRWEETQ
;
A
#
# COMPACT_ATOMS: atom_id res chain seq x y z
N MET A 1 -7.81 11.63 -6.10
CA MET A 1 -8.70 10.47 -6.17
C MET A 1 -9.06 10.10 -4.74
N PRO A 2 -10.34 10.04 -4.35
CA PRO A 2 -10.71 9.64 -3.00
C PRO A 2 -10.37 8.15 -2.82
N TYR A 3 -9.60 7.84 -1.78
CA TYR A 3 -9.41 6.48 -1.30
C TYR A 3 -10.42 6.24 -0.18
N GLU A 4 -11.25 5.22 -0.34
CA GLU A 4 -12.19 4.80 0.70
C GLU A 4 -11.61 3.61 1.46
N TRP A 5 -11.88 3.55 2.76
CA TRP A 5 -11.54 2.39 3.58
C TRP A 5 -12.72 1.43 3.61
N ASP A 6 -12.45 0.13 3.55
CA ASP A 6 -13.41 -0.84 4.08
C ASP A 6 -13.21 -0.99 5.60
N ASP A 7 -14.30 -1.13 6.36
CA ASP A 7 -14.27 -1.22 7.83
C ASP A 7 -13.39 -2.37 8.33
N TRP A 8 -13.42 -3.51 7.64
CA TRP A 8 -12.59 -4.67 7.97
C TRP A 8 -11.10 -4.42 7.69
N ALA A 9 -10.78 -3.57 6.71
CA ALA A 9 -9.40 -3.24 6.36
C ALA A 9 -8.75 -2.34 7.40
N LEU A 10 -9.53 -1.43 8.00
CA LEU A 10 -9.11 -0.63 9.15
C LEU A 10 -8.77 -1.50 10.36
N ALA A 11 -9.62 -2.49 10.65
CA ALA A 11 -9.39 -3.42 11.75
C ALA A 11 -8.18 -4.34 11.53
N ALA A 12 -7.78 -4.57 10.28
CA ALA A 12 -6.64 -5.39 9.91
C ALA A 12 -5.29 -4.65 9.97
N LEU A 13 -5.28 -3.34 10.23
CA LEU A 13 -4.04 -2.57 10.39
C LEU A 13 -3.32 -3.00 11.68
N LEU A 14 -2.17 -3.65 11.52
CA LEU A 14 -1.33 -4.08 12.63
C LEU A 14 -0.29 -3.01 12.96
N GLY A 15 -0.64 -2.09 13.86
CA GLY A 15 0.28 -1.03 14.32
C GLY A 15 0.66 -0.01 13.22
N ILE A 16 -0.22 0.16 12.23
CA ILE A 16 -0.09 1.17 11.17
C ILE A 16 -1.29 2.11 11.29
N GLU A 17 -1.02 3.40 11.34
CA GLU A 17 -2.08 4.39 11.41
C GLU A 17 -2.63 4.75 10.02
N GLN A 18 -3.91 5.16 9.98
CA GLN A 18 -4.57 5.55 8.72
C GLN A 18 -3.83 6.66 8.00
N PHE A 19 -3.25 7.60 8.75
CA PHE A 19 -2.50 8.71 8.17
C PHE A 19 -1.19 8.23 7.52
N GLU A 20 -0.53 7.19 8.07
CA GLU A 20 0.68 6.60 7.49
C GLU A 20 0.37 5.98 6.13
N VAL A 21 -0.77 5.29 6.01
CA VAL A 21 -1.25 4.73 4.75
C VAL A 21 -1.52 5.81 3.71
N ARG A 22 -2.13 6.93 4.13
CA ARG A 22 -2.35 8.08 3.26
C ARG A 22 -1.02 8.69 2.79
N GLN A 23 -0.06 8.87 3.70
CA GLN A 23 1.28 9.35 3.36
C GLN A 23 1.99 8.44 2.35
N ALA A 24 1.89 7.13 2.53
CA ALA A 24 2.43 6.14 1.62
C ALA A 24 1.80 6.25 0.21
N LEU A 25 0.47 6.36 0.11
CA LEU A 25 -0.23 6.54 -1.16
C LEU A 25 0.09 7.87 -1.84
N GLU A 26 0.28 8.94 -1.07
CA GLU A 26 0.62 10.29 -1.54
C GLU A 26 2.13 10.48 -1.78
N ALA A 27 2.96 9.49 -1.46
CA ALA A 27 4.41 9.59 -1.58
C ALA A 27 4.86 9.89 -3.02
N ARG A 28 5.90 10.72 -3.14
CA ARG A 28 6.54 11.06 -4.42
C ARG A 28 7.14 9.82 -5.09
N ARG A 29 7.83 9.00 -4.29
CA ARG A 29 8.42 7.73 -4.72
C ARG A 29 7.48 6.59 -4.31
N ARG A 30 6.62 6.21 -5.25
CA ARG A 30 5.67 5.11 -5.08
C ARG A 30 5.81 4.14 -6.24
N TRP A 31 5.86 2.85 -5.94
CA TRP A 31 5.97 1.80 -6.94
C TRP A 31 4.70 0.95 -6.96
N PRO A 32 3.81 1.15 -7.95
CA PRO A 32 2.62 0.32 -8.11
C PRO A 32 2.99 -1.06 -8.66
N ARG A 33 2.55 -2.12 -7.97
CA ARG A 33 2.75 -3.52 -8.36
C ARG A 33 1.47 -4.32 -8.28
N ARG A 34 1.22 -5.17 -9.28
CA ARG A 34 0.12 -6.13 -9.23
C ARG A 34 0.47 -7.23 -8.22
N ALA A 35 -0.49 -7.59 -7.38
CA ALA A 35 -0.38 -8.69 -6.44
C ALA A 35 -1.68 -9.49 -6.40
N VAL A 36 -1.64 -10.62 -5.69
CA VAL A 36 -2.82 -11.42 -5.40
C VAL A 36 -3.01 -11.42 -3.89
N SER A 37 -4.21 -11.09 -3.43
CA SER A 37 -4.56 -11.15 -2.01
C SER A 37 -4.57 -12.60 -1.49
N ALA A 38 -4.58 -12.78 -0.17
CA ALA A 38 -4.65 -14.12 0.44
C ALA A 38 -5.88 -14.93 0.02
N THR A 39 -6.96 -14.26 -0.41
CA THR A 39 -8.20 -14.88 -0.90
C THR A 39 -8.21 -15.09 -2.42
N GLY A 40 -7.09 -14.87 -3.11
CA GLY A 40 -6.97 -15.11 -4.56
C GLY A 40 -7.46 -13.96 -5.43
N VAL A 41 -7.87 -12.82 -4.85
CA VAL A 41 -8.35 -11.66 -5.62
C VAL A 41 -7.15 -10.85 -6.14
N PRO A 42 -7.11 -10.50 -7.45
CA PRO A 42 -6.10 -9.58 -7.99
C PRO A 42 -6.24 -8.18 -7.40
N VAL A 43 -5.15 -7.64 -6.88
CA VAL A 43 -5.11 -6.33 -6.22
C VAL A 43 -3.93 -5.51 -6.73
N LEU A 44 -4.02 -4.18 -6.61
CA LEU A 44 -2.89 -3.30 -6.84
C LEU A 44 -2.24 -3.00 -5.49
N THR A 45 -0.95 -3.25 -5.37
CA THR A 45 -0.16 -2.84 -4.21
C THR A 45 0.66 -1.62 -4.55
N VAL A 46 0.77 -0.68 -3.61
CA VAL A 46 1.59 0.52 -3.73
C VAL A 46 2.68 0.44 -2.68
N TRP A 47 3.91 0.33 -3.15
CA TRP A 47 5.10 0.20 -2.32
C TRP A 47 5.71 1.60 -2.18
N SER A 48 5.92 2.06 -0.96
CA SER A 48 6.39 3.42 -0.70
C SER A 48 6.92 3.55 0.73
N ARG A 49 7.44 4.74 1.06
CA ARG A 49 7.79 5.12 2.43
C ARG A 49 6.84 6.19 2.95
N THR A 50 6.51 6.11 4.23
CA THR A 50 5.84 7.22 4.94
C THR A 50 6.77 8.42 5.05
N ALA A 51 6.26 9.56 5.53
CA ALA A 51 7.10 10.74 5.77
C ALA A 51 8.20 10.48 6.81
N ALA A 52 7.98 9.53 7.73
CA ALA A 52 8.97 9.07 8.72
C ALA A 52 9.96 8.04 8.15
N GLY A 53 9.85 7.66 6.88
CA GLY A 53 10.72 6.68 6.23
C GLY A 53 10.30 5.22 6.40
N ARG A 54 9.20 4.94 7.12
CA ARG A 54 8.69 3.58 7.34
C ARG A 54 8.24 2.96 6.01
N PRO A 55 8.77 1.80 5.61
CA PRO A 55 8.43 1.18 4.34
C PRO A 55 7.11 0.40 4.42
N LEU A 56 6.11 0.84 3.65
CA LEU A 56 4.77 0.25 3.64
C LEU A 56 4.39 -0.29 2.26
N ILE A 57 3.65 -1.40 2.29
CA ILE A 57 2.88 -1.91 1.16
C ILE A 57 1.41 -1.66 1.45
N VAL A 58 0.78 -0.83 0.62
CA VAL A 58 -0.65 -0.53 0.69
C VAL A 58 -1.36 -1.30 -0.41
N ALA A 59 -2.29 -2.17 -0.05
CA ALA A 59 -3.13 -2.89 -1.00
C ALA A 59 -4.41 -2.10 -1.26
N VAL A 60 -4.63 -1.80 -2.54
CA VAL A 60 -5.84 -1.14 -3.03
C VAL A 60 -6.50 -2.02 -4.09
N TYR A 61 -7.82 -2.01 -4.10
CA TYR A 61 -8.59 -2.61 -5.17
C TYR A 61 -9.48 -1.57 -5.83
N HIS A 62 -9.65 -1.72 -7.14
CA HIS A 62 -10.53 -0.86 -7.90
C HIS A 62 -11.95 -1.41 -7.81
N THR A 63 -12.88 -0.59 -7.31
CA THR A 63 -14.32 -0.87 -7.40
C THR A 63 -14.89 -0.30 -8.69
N ALA A 64 -16.10 -0.69 -9.09
CA ALA A 64 -16.78 -0.09 -10.23
C ALA A 64 -16.83 1.45 -10.09
N GLY A 65 -16.50 2.17 -11.17
CA GLY A 65 -16.44 3.63 -11.19
C GLY A 65 -15.02 4.20 -11.13
N LEU A 66 -14.84 5.32 -10.42
CA LEU A 66 -13.56 6.02 -10.21
C LEU A 66 -13.01 5.83 -8.78
N THR A 67 -13.54 4.85 -8.05
CA THR A 67 -13.29 4.67 -6.62
C THR A 67 -12.27 3.56 -6.37
N TRP A 68 -11.26 3.90 -5.59
CA TRP A 68 -10.26 2.96 -5.09
C TRP A 68 -10.51 2.72 -3.62
N LYS A 69 -10.53 1.44 -3.24
CA LYS A 69 -10.69 1.04 -1.85
C LYS A 69 -9.40 0.47 -1.30
N ILE A 70 -9.05 0.91 -0.09
CA ILE A 70 -7.92 0.39 0.68
C ILE A 70 -8.42 -0.86 1.41
N ILE A 71 -7.77 -1.99 1.12
CA ILE A 71 -8.10 -3.30 1.70
C ILE A 71 -7.06 -3.79 2.69
N GLY A 72 -6.00 -3.02 2.89
CA GLY A 72 -5.03 -3.26 3.93
C GLY A 72 -3.74 -2.52 3.68
N ALA A 73 -2.95 -2.40 4.74
CA ALA A 73 -1.57 -1.98 4.68
C ALA A 73 -0.74 -2.83 5.63
N ARG A 74 0.51 -3.05 5.28
CA ARG A 74 1.50 -3.71 6.14
C ARG A 74 2.88 -3.15 5.90
N GLU A 75 3.77 -3.39 6.84
CA GLU A 75 5.20 -3.13 6.63
C GLU A 75 5.77 -4.08 5.58
N MET A 76 6.76 -3.59 4.83
CA MET A 76 7.55 -4.42 3.94
C MET A 76 8.35 -5.45 4.76
N ALA A 77 8.35 -6.70 4.32
CA ALA A 77 9.29 -7.69 4.82
C ALA A 77 10.69 -7.43 4.25
N ASP A 78 11.74 -7.97 4.86
CA ASP A 78 13.14 -7.71 4.47
C ASP A 78 13.41 -7.92 2.97
N LYS A 79 12.87 -8.99 2.39
CA LYS A 79 13.03 -9.29 0.95
C LYS A 79 12.40 -8.22 0.06
N GLU A 80 11.24 -7.73 0.46
CA GLU A 80 10.49 -6.71 -0.27
C GLU A 80 11.16 -5.34 -0.10
N LEU A 81 11.68 -5.05 1.08
CA LEU A 81 12.44 -3.84 1.33
C LEU A 81 13.72 -3.80 0.49
N ILE A 82 14.43 -4.92 0.34
CA ILE A 82 15.60 -5.01 -0.54
C ILE A 82 15.20 -4.75 -2.00
N GLU A 83 14.12 -5.38 -2.46
CA GLU A 83 13.63 -5.19 -3.84
C GLU A 83 13.19 -3.73 -4.07
N PHE A 84 12.45 -3.16 -3.12
CA PHE A 84 11.98 -1.78 -3.16
C PHE A 84 13.15 -0.80 -3.18
N SER A 85 14.16 -0.99 -2.31
CA SER A 85 15.32 -0.09 -2.23
C SER A 85 16.13 -0.10 -3.52
N ARG A 86 16.28 -1.26 -4.18
CA ARG A 86 16.89 -1.35 -5.51
C ARG A 86 16.12 -0.57 -6.56
N TRP A 87 14.79 -0.64 -6.52
CA TRP A 87 13.96 0.17 -7.41
C TRP A 87 14.09 1.67 -7.09
N GLU A 88 14.13 2.07 -5.81
CA GLU A 88 14.30 3.47 -5.40
C GLU A 88 15.57 4.12 -5.95
N GLU A 89 16.64 3.33 -6.15
CA GLU A 89 17.90 3.79 -6.78
C GLU A 89 17.76 4.06 -8.29
N THR A 90 16.73 3.51 -8.94
CA THR A 90 16.46 3.67 -10.38
C THR A 90 15.48 4.80 -10.73
N GLN A 91 15.00 5.55 -9.73
CA GLN A 91 13.91 6.55 -9.85
C GLN A 91 14.33 8.00 -9.59
#